data_AF-A0A401P1Z4-F1
#
_entry.id   AF-A0A401P1Z4-F1
#
_cell.length_a   1.000
_cell.length_b   1.000
_cell.length_c   1.000
_cell.angle_alpha   90.00
_cell.angle_beta   90.00
_cell.angle_gamma   90.00
#
_symmetry.space_group_name_H-M   'P 1'
#
loop_
_entity.id
_entity.type
_entity.pdbx_description
1 polymer ?
#
loop_
_entity_poly.entity_id
_entity_poly.type
_entity_poly.pdbx_seq_one_letter_code
_entity_poly.pdbx_strand_id
1 'polypeptide(L)'
;MLSPEGQQLDIKKSSYKKLSKFLQTMQQRQIVQVKELSKGVESITAVSWKHADYVVINPILCDCLLEKSEHHTIAKLTWDDLFTRCLKRLQECHQVTFPGQNPVVRKGGIKPINIDVAQRSSNKKVTIVSNLEAFGLDPQSLVNALQQKAQASVTMHQVPGTKDKMALQVQGNQVNHIAKLLTEEYRIPAKYIAGLDKAPKTGKKKR
;
A
#
# COMPACT_ATOMS: atom_id res chain seq x y z
N MET A 1 22.53 -21.12 27.42
CA MET A 1 21.10 -21.19 27.02
C MET A 1 20.41 -20.00 27.67
N LEU A 2 20.19 -18.91 26.93
CA LEU A 2 19.45 -17.75 27.44
C LEU A 2 17.97 -17.96 27.06
N SER A 3 17.19 -18.48 28.01
CA SER A 3 15.72 -18.35 27.97
C SER A 3 15.39 -16.97 28.55
N PRO A 4 14.41 -16.21 28.03
CA PRO A 4 13.97 -15.00 28.68
C PRO A 4 13.45 -15.36 30.07
N GLU A 5 14.10 -14.88 31.13
CA GLU A 5 13.67 -15.10 32.50
C GLU A 5 12.22 -14.61 32.66
N GLY A 6 11.32 -15.52 33.05
CA GLY A 6 9.94 -15.19 33.42
C GLY A 6 8.83 -15.43 32.37
N GLN A 7 9.12 -15.96 31.17
CA GLN A 7 8.05 -16.33 30.23
C GLN A 7 7.54 -17.77 30.44
N GLN A 8 6.37 -17.91 31.05
CA GLN A 8 5.61 -19.16 31.05
C GLN A 8 4.88 -19.31 29.70
N LEU A 9 5.43 -20.13 28.81
CA LEU A 9 4.81 -20.47 27.54
C LEU A 9 3.86 -21.66 27.73
N ASP A 10 2.55 -21.43 27.57
CA ASP A 10 1.52 -22.47 27.59
C ASP A 10 1.12 -22.84 26.15
N ILE A 11 1.28 -24.11 25.80
CA ILE A 11 0.90 -24.63 24.48
C ILE A 11 -0.59 -24.46 24.18
N LYS A 12 -1.45 -24.34 25.21
CA LYS A 12 -2.88 -24.07 25.04
C LYS A 12 -3.17 -22.69 24.43
N LYS A 13 -2.19 -21.78 24.46
CA LYS A 13 -2.28 -20.47 23.78
C LYS A 13 -1.84 -20.53 22.31
N SER A 14 -1.33 -21.67 21.84
CA SER A 14 -1.08 -21.90 20.42
C SER A 14 -2.35 -22.29 19.68
N SER A 15 -2.31 -22.33 18.34
CA SER A 15 -3.41 -22.83 17.51
C SER A 15 -3.66 -24.34 17.64
N TYR A 16 -2.79 -25.08 18.34
CA TYR A 16 -2.89 -26.52 18.50
C TYR A 16 -3.57 -26.90 19.81
N LYS A 17 -4.71 -27.58 19.69
CA LYS A 17 -5.50 -28.07 20.84
C LYS A 17 -4.87 -29.28 21.56
N LYS A 18 -3.86 -29.92 20.95
CA LYS A 18 -3.16 -31.11 21.47
C LYS A 18 -1.66 -30.98 21.26
N LEU A 19 -0.86 -31.28 22.29
CA LEU A 19 0.61 -31.26 22.25
C LEU A 19 1.15 -32.23 21.18
N SER A 20 0.61 -33.44 21.09
CA SER A 20 1.06 -34.43 20.09
C SER A 20 0.90 -33.93 18.65
N LYS A 21 -0.20 -33.24 18.35
CA LYS A 21 -0.41 -32.66 17.00
C LYS A 21 0.58 -31.55 16.70
N PHE A 22 0.95 -30.76 17.71
CA PHE A 22 1.98 -29.74 17.60
C PHE A 22 3.36 -30.38 17.36
N LEU A 23 3.74 -31.36 18.18
CA LEU A 23 5.02 -32.06 18.09
C LEU A 23 5.19 -32.79 16.75
N GLN A 24 4.15 -33.48 16.27
CA GLN A 24 4.14 -34.10 14.95
C GLN A 24 4.33 -33.07 13.83
N THR A 25 3.65 -31.92 13.90
CA THR A 25 3.80 -30.85 12.91
C THR A 25 5.22 -30.29 12.93
N MET A 26 5.81 -30.05 14.11
CA MET A 26 7.17 -29.55 14.24
C MET A 26 8.22 -30.58 13.79
N GLN A 27 7.93 -31.88 13.95
CA GLN A 27 8.75 -32.96 13.43
C GLN A 27 8.66 -33.09 11.91
N GLN A 28 7.46 -32.99 11.32
CA GLN A 28 7.29 -32.95 9.86
C GLN A 28 8.03 -31.78 9.23
N ARG A 29 8.01 -30.61 9.89
CA ARG A 29 8.78 -29.43 9.49
C ARG A 29 10.28 -29.54 9.80
N GLN A 30 10.78 -30.67 10.31
CA GLN A 30 12.19 -30.89 10.63
C GLN A 30 12.79 -29.88 11.64
N ILE A 31 11.94 -29.26 12.47
CA ILE A 31 12.36 -28.31 13.51
C ILE A 31 12.78 -29.07 14.76
N VAL A 32 12.09 -30.16 15.09
CA VAL A 32 12.40 -31.03 16.24
C VAL A 32 12.36 -32.49 15.85
N GLN A 33 13.07 -33.35 16.59
CA GLN A 33 12.90 -34.80 16.51
C GLN A 33 12.21 -35.28 17.77
N VAL A 34 11.13 -36.05 17.63
CA VAL A 34 10.33 -36.55 18.74
C VAL A 34 10.37 -38.08 18.73
N LYS A 35 10.54 -38.68 19.91
CA LYS A 35 10.47 -40.13 20.13
C LYS A 35 9.55 -40.42 21.31
N GLU A 36 8.85 -41.55 21.27
CA GLU A 36 8.12 -42.07 22.42
C GLU A 36 9.08 -42.89 23.29
N LEU A 37 9.38 -42.41 24.50
CA LEU A 37 10.34 -43.09 25.41
C LEU A 37 9.64 -44.12 26.31
N SER A 38 8.36 -43.91 26.59
CA SER A 38 7.49 -44.81 27.32
C SER A 38 6.05 -44.63 26.83
N LYS A 39 5.18 -45.63 27.02
CA LYS A 39 3.79 -45.58 26.52
C LYS A 39 3.10 -44.27 26.94
N GLY A 40 2.75 -43.45 25.96
CA GLY A 40 2.06 -42.18 26.14
C GLY A 40 2.94 -40.97 26.45
N VAL A 41 4.27 -41.08 26.45
CA VAL A 41 5.21 -39.98 26.72
C VAL A 41 6.05 -39.66 25.48
N GLU A 42 5.68 -38.59 24.79
CA GLU A 42 6.43 -38.00 23.67
C GLU A 42 7.58 -37.12 24.20
N SER A 43 8.82 -37.41 23.78
CA SER A 43 10.01 -36.68 24.21
C SER A 43 10.76 -36.08 23.02
N ILE A 44 11.17 -34.81 23.14
CA ILE A 44 11.97 -34.12 22.13
C ILE A 44 13.44 -34.52 22.33
N THR A 45 14.03 -35.10 21.30
CA THR A 45 15.39 -35.65 21.33
C THR A 45 16.42 -34.75 20.64
N ALA A 46 15.99 -33.93 19.69
CA ALA A 46 16.85 -32.96 19.01
C ALA A 46 16.05 -31.74 18.55
N VAL A 47 16.73 -30.60 18.42
CA VAL A 47 16.19 -29.35 17.88
C VAL A 47 17.11 -28.85 16.76
N SER A 48 16.54 -28.56 15.60
CA SER A 48 17.27 -28.03 14.45
C SER A 48 17.48 -26.52 14.59
N TRP A 49 18.60 -26.15 15.20
CA TRP A 49 18.93 -24.73 15.42
C TRP A 49 19.36 -24.00 14.14
N LYS A 50 19.66 -24.71 13.06
CA LYS A 50 20.07 -24.14 11.75
C LYS A 50 19.02 -24.42 10.65
N HIS A 51 17.74 -24.44 11.03
CA HIS A 51 16.67 -24.72 10.08
C HIS A 51 16.58 -23.63 9.00
N ALA A 52 16.39 -24.04 7.74
CA ALA A 52 16.45 -23.15 6.56
C ALA A 52 15.39 -22.02 6.57
N ASP A 53 14.27 -22.23 7.26
CA ASP A 53 13.20 -21.22 7.41
C ASP A 53 13.60 -20.02 8.27
N TYR A 54 14.73 -20.10 8.99
CA TYR A 54 15.20 -19.06 9.90
C TYR A 54 16.51 -18.43 9.42
N VAL A 55 16.57 -17.11 9.56
CA VAL A 55 17.75 -16.30 9.29
C VAL A 55 18.34 -15.85 10.62
N VAL A 56 19.63 -16.11 10.81
CA VAL A 56 20.38 -15.59 11.97
C VAL A 56 20.62 -14.10 11.75
N ILE A 57 20.22 -13.29 12.73
CA ILE A 57 20.36 -11.84 12.66
C ILE A 57 21.80 -11.46 13.00
N ASN A 58 22.51 -10.92 12.02
CA ASN A 58 23.83 -10.35 12.22
C ASN A 58 23.73 -8.88 12.70
N PRO A 59 24.83 -8.23 13.11
CA PRO A 59 24.77 -6.85 13.61
C PRO A 59 24.14 -5.85 12.63
N ILE A 60 24.40 -5.98 11.33
CA ILE A 60 23.83 -5.09 10.30
C ILE A 60 22.31 -5.25 10.21
N LEU A 61 21.82 -6.49 10.17
CA LEU A 61 20.38 -6.77 10.13
C LEU A 61 19.70 -6.37 11.45
N CYS A 62 20.40 -6.50 12.58
CA CYS A 62 19.92 -6.02 13.88
C CYS A 62 19.65 -4.52 13.82
N ASP A 63 20.65 -3.73 13.44
CA ASP A 63 20.55 -2.27 13.40
C ASP A 63 19.52 -1.78 12.38
N CYS A 64 19.39 -2.46 11.23
CA CYS A 64 18.45 -2.06 10.20
C CYS A 64 16.99 -2.49 10.48
N LEU A 65 16.77 -3.67 11.06
CA LEU A 65 15.45 -4.32 11.05
C LEU A 65 14.79 -4.47 12.42
N LEU A 66 15.57 -4.45 13.51
CA LEU A 66 15.04 -4.62 14.86
C LEU A 66 14.75 -3.27 15.51
N GLU A 67 13.81 -3.27 16.46
CA GLU A 67 13.63 -2.16 17.39
C GLU A 67 14.65 -2.25 18.53
N LYS A 68 14.97 -1.13 19.19
CA LYS A 68 15.97 -1.10 20.28
C LYS A 68 15.67 -2.10 21.41
N SER A 69 14.39 -2.33 21.69
CA SER A 69 13.90 -3.31 22.67
C SER A 69 14.15 -4.76 22.26
N GLU A 70 14.37 -5.02 20.97
CA GLU A 70 14.52 -6.36 20.40
C GLU A 70 15.98 -6.80 20.20
N HIS A 71 16.94 -5.87 20.30
CA HIS A 71 18.36 -6.13 19.95
C HIS A 71 19.00 -7.29 20.72
N HIS A 72 18.57 -7.51 21.97
CA HIS A 72 19.14 -8.56 22.84
C HIS A 72 18.22 -9.78 22.97
N THR A 73 17.03 -9.75 22.37
CA THR A 73 16.01 -10.80 22.53
C THR A 73 15.79 -11.58 21.23
N ILE A 74 15.96 -10.95 20.07
CA ILE A 74 15.74 -11.59 18.77
C ILE A 74 17.09 -11.95 18.12
N ALA A 75 17.44 -13.23 18.18
CA ALA A 75 18.63 -13.77 17.49
C ALA A 75 18.33 -14.33 16.09
N LYS A 76 17.06 -14.64 15.80
CA LYS A 76 16.62 -15.26 14.55
C LYS A 76 15.25 -14.73 14.14
N LEU A 77 15.04 -14.56 12.84
CA LEU A 77 13.73 -14.28 12.24
C LEU A 77 13.37 -15.35 11.23
N THR A 78 12.07 -15.52 10.96
CA THR A 78 11.64 -16.24 9.77
C THR A 78 11.92 -15.40 8.52
N TRP A 79 11.98 -16.02 7.33
CA TRP A 79 12.09 -15.27 6.08
C TRP A 79 10.94 -14.29 5.88
N ASP A 80 9.70 -14.68 6.22
CA ASP A 80 8.53 -13.81 6.09
C ASP A 80 8.64 -12.57 6.99
N ASP A 81 9.06 -12.76 8.25
CA ASP A 81 9.27 -11.64 9.18
C ASP A 81 10.40 -10.73 8.72
N LEU A 82 11.50 -11.32 8.22
CA LEU A 82 12.63 -10.59 7.69
C LEU A 82 12.19 -9.69 6.53
N PHE A 83 11.54 -10.26 5.50
CA PHE A 83 11.07 -9.50 4.34
C PHE A 83 10.03 -8.46 4.73
N THR A 84 9.10 -8.80 5.63
CA THR A 84 8.10 -7.86 6.12
C THR A 84 8.74 -6.66 6.82
N ARG A 85 9.74 -6.91 7.69
CA ARG A 85 10.49 -5.83 8.38
C ARG A 85 11.33 -5.02 7.39
N CYS A 86 12.01 -5.67 6.45
CA CYS A 86 12.75 -5.00 5.38
C CYS A 86 11.84 -4.04 4.60
N LEU A 87 10.72 -4.53 4.08
CA LEU A 87 9.78 -3.72 3.30
C LEU A 87 9.21 -2.55 4.10
N LYS A 88 8.93 -2.75 5.40
CA LYS A 88 8.46 -1.67 6.30
C LYS A 88 9.50 -0.60 6.58
N ARG A 89 10.79 -0.94 6.56
CA ARG A 89 11.91 0.01 6.77
C ARG A 89 12.25 0.81 5.51
N LEU A 90 11.88 0.30 4.33
CA LEU A 90 12.07 1.01 3.07
C LEU A 90 11.08 2.18 2.94
N GLN A 91 11.51 3.23 2.24
CA GLN A 91 10.63 4.33 1.90
C GLN A 91 9.67 3.91 0.79
N GLU A 92 8.36 4.08 1.01
CA GLU A 92 7.35 3.83 0.00
C GLU A 92 7.64 4.68 -1.26
N CYS A 93 7.48 4.08 -2.44
CA CYS A 93 7.60 4.78 -3.72
C CYS A 93 6.72 4.11 -4.78
N HIS A 94 6.44 4.83 -5.87
CA HIS A 94 5.69 4.29 -7.00
C HIS A 94 6.26 4.81 -8.32
N GLN A 95 5.99 4.06 -9.39
CA GLN A 95 6.34 4.41 -10.76
C GLN A 95 5.06 4.63 -11.57
N VAL A 96 5.02 5.72 -12.32
CA VAL A 96 3.97 6.00 -13.30
C VAL A 96 4.56 5.92 -14.70
N THR A 97 3.86 5.25 -15.61
CA THR A 97 4.31 5.08 -16.99
C THR A 97 3.11 5.25 -17.90
N PHE A 98 3.19 6.21 -18.82
CA PHE A 98 2.21 6.41 -19.86
C PHE A 98 2.75 5.93 -21.21
N PRO A 99 1.88 5.49 -22.13
CA PRO A 99 2.30 5.10 -23.48
C PRO A 99 3.12 6.21 -24.16
N GLY A 100 4.32 5.87 -24.64
CA GLY A 100 5.20 6.82 -25.32
C GLY A 100 5.95 7.80 -24.41
N GLN A 101 5.89 7.64 -23.08
CA GLN A 101 6.62 8.48 -22.13
C GLN A 101 7.60 7.67 -21.28
N ASN A 102 8.66 8.33 -20.82
CA ASN A 102 9.59 7.73 -19.88
C ASN A 102 8.92 7.50 -18.52
N PRO A 103 9.25 6.41 -17.81
CA PRO A 103 8.75 6.19 -16.46
C PRO A 103 9.15 7.31 -15.49
N VAL A 104 8.21 7.73 -14.65
CA VAL A 104 8.44 8.73 -13.60
C VAL A 104 8.31 8.07 -12.23
N VAL A 105 9.37 8.12 -11.44
CA VAL A 105 9.40 7.60 -10.06
C VAL A 105 9.06 8.70 -9.08
N ARG A 106 8.17 8.41 -8.13
CA ARG A 106 7.71 9.34 -7.09
C ARG A 106 7.84 8.69 -5.72
N LYS A 107 8.17 9.51 -4.71
CA LYS A 107 8.23 9.09 -3.30
C LYS A 107 6.82 9.07 -2.67
N GLY A 108 6.61 8.14 -1.75
CA GLY A 108 5.35 7.89 -1.06
C GLY A 108 4.37 7.05 -1.89
N GLY A 109 3.27 6.66 -1.25
CA GLY A 109 2.17 5.98 -1.91
C GLY A 109 1.49 6.85 -2.97
N ILE A 110 0.91 6.18 -3.97
CA ILE A 110 0.17 6.84 -5.04
C ILE A 110 -1.09 7.51 -4.48
N LYS A 111 -1.15 8.84 -4.57
CA LYS A 111 -2.32 9.61 -4.16
C LYS A 111 -3.27 9.72 -5.36
N PRO A 112 -4.59 9.53 -5.19
CA PRO A 112 -5.52 9.61 -6.31
C PRO A 112 -5.63 11.04 -6.85
N ILE A 113 -5.98 11.18 -8.13
CA ILE A 113 -6.46 12.45 -8.68
C ILE A 113 -7.77 12.76 -7.99
N ASN A 114 -7.92 13.97 -7.45
CA ASN A 114 -9.13 14.36 -6.74
C ASN A 114 -9.94 15.34 -7.57
N ILE A 115 -11.20 14.97 -7.83
CA ILE A 115 -12.19 15.80 -8.52
C ILE A 115 -13.20 16.30 -7.49
N ASP A 116 -13.34 17.62 -7.39
CA ASP A 116 -14.34 18.26 -6.55
C ASP A 116 -15.23 19.20 -7.34
N VAL A 117 -16.45 19.42 -6.85
CA VAL A 117 -17.41 20.33 -7.47
C VAL A 117 -17.84 21.35 -6.43
N ALA A 118 -17.34 22.58 -6.57
CA ALA A 118 -17.64 23.67 -5.67
C ALA A 118 -18.69 24.62 -6.28
N GLN A 119 -19.45 25.30 -5.43
CA GLN A 119 -20.39 26.34 -5.83
C GLN A 119 -19.74 27.71 -5.59
N ARG A 120 -19.59 28.53 -6.65
CA ARG A 120 -18.88 29.82 -6.57
C ARG A 120 -19.80 31.01 -6.31
N SER A 121 -20.94 31.08 -6.99
CA SER A 121 -21.90 32.17 -6.84
C SER A 121 -23.28 31.76 -7.34
N SER A 122 -24.33 31.97 -6.53
CA SER A 122 -25.68 31.45 -6.81
C SER A 122 -25.58 29.97 -7.24
N ASN A 123 -26.27 29.54 -8.30
CA ASN A 123 -26.23 28.16 -8.80
C ASN A 123 -25.03 27.83 -9.70
N LYS A 124 -24.02 28.72 -9.83
CA LYS A 124 -22.84 28.47 -10.65
C LYS A 124 -21.89 27.50 -9.96
N LYS A 125 -21.64 26.37 -10.62
CA LYS A 125 -20.69 25.33 -10.19
C LYS A 125 -19.36 25.48 -10.92
N VAL A 126 -18.29 25.04 -10.27
CA VAL A 126 -16.97 24.86 -10.86
C VAL A 126 -16.44 23.48 -10.46
N THR A 127 -15.72 22.84 -11.37
CA THR A 127 -15.06 21.56 -11.10
C THR A 127 -13.57 21.80 -10.88
N ILE A 128 -13.04 21.31 -9.77
CA ILE A 128 -11.63 21.45 -9.38
C ILE A 128 -10.98 20.08 -9.50
N VAL A 129 -9.83 20.01 -10.18
CA VAL A 129 -9.05 18.78 -10.33
C VAL A 129 -7.66 19.01 -9.76
N SER A 130 -7.27 18.19 -8.79
CA SER A 130 -6.02 18.34 -8.03
C SER A 130 -5.22 17.04 -8.01
N ASN A 131 -3.94 17.15 -7.62
CA ASN A 131 -3.01 16.02 -7.51
C ASN A 131 -2.68 15.35 -8.86
N LEU A 132 -2.67 16.13 -9.94
CA LEU A 132 -2.32 15.68 -11.30
C LEU A 132 -0.81 15.38 -11.42
N GLU A 133 -0.01 16.10 -10.64
CA GLU A 133 1.44 15.97 -10.59
C GLU A 133 1.90 14.59 -10.08
N ALA A 134 1.06 13.91 -9.28
CA ALA A 134 1.31 12.56 -8.81
C ALA A 134 1.39 11.56 -9.96
N PHE A 135 0.70 11.85 -11.07
CA PHE A 135 0.74 11.03 -12.28
C PHE A 135 1.76 11.53 -13.29
N GLY A 136 2.40 12.68 -13.07
CA GLY A 136 3.32 13.27 -14.06
C GLY A 136 2.60 13.80 -15.30
N LEU A 137 1.31 14.11 -15.19
CA LEU A 137 0.54 14.70 -16.28
C LEU A 137 0.98 16.15 -16.50
N ASP A 138 1.23 16.52 -17.76
CA ASP A 138 1.47 17.91 -18.12
C ASP A 138 0.19 18.74 -17.95
N PRO A 139 0.17 19.75 -17.06
CA PRO A 139 -1.03 20.54 -16.82
C PRO A 139 -1.51 21.31 -18.04
N GLN A 140 -0.59 21.80 -18.88
CA GLN A 140 -0.97 22.62 -20.04
C GLN A 140 -1.69 21.79 -21.10
N SER A 141 -1.22 20.56 -21.36
CA SER A 141 -1.90 19.59 -22.21
C SER A 141 -3.33 19.27 -21.73
N LEU A 142 -3.51 19.11 -20.41
CA LEU A 142 -4.83 18.88 -19.82
C LEU A 142 -5.77 20.09 -19.95
N VAL A 143 -5.25 21.32 -19.77
CA VAL A 143 -6.03 22.55 -19.99
C VAL A 143 -6.59 22.58 -21.40
N ASN A 144 -5.73 22.40 -22.40
CA ASN A 144 -6.11 22.46 -23.81
C ASN A 144 -7.14 21.37 -24.16
N ALA A 145 -6.90 20.13 -23.72
CA ALA A 145 -7.81 19.01 -23.96
C ALA A 145 -9.18 19.23 -23.30
N LEU A 146 -9.22 19.72 -22.06
CA LEU A 146 -10.46 19.99 -21.34
C LEU A 146 -11.23 21.18 -21.90
N GLN A 147 -10.56 22.26 -22.31
CA GLN A 147 -11.23 23.41 -22.94
C GLN A 147 -11.98 22.96 -24.20
N GLN A 148 -11.34 22.15 -25.05
CA GLN A 148 -11.94 21.64 -26.28
C GLN A 148 -13.07 20.64 -26.00
N LYS A 149 -12.87 19.70 -25.07
CA LYS A 149 -13.86 18.63 -24.80
C LYS A 149 -15.07 19.09 -23.98
N ALA A 150 -14.85 19.99 -23.02
CA ALA A 150 -15.91 20.49 -22.14
C ALA A 150 -16.58 21.76 -22.69
N GLN A 151 -16.03 22.38 -23.74
CA GLN A 151 -16.48 23.66 -24.29
C GLN A 151 -16.64 24.72 -23.18
N ALA A 152 -15.67 24.74 -22.27
CA ALA A 152 -15.72 25.51 -21.04
C ALA A 152 -14.35 26.15 -20.75
N SER A 153 -14.36 27.29 -20.06
CA SER A 153 -13.13 27.92 -19.59
C SER A 153 -12.45 27.02 -18.55
N VAL A 154 -11.15 26.78 -18.76
CA VAL A 154 -10.28 26.04 -17.85
C VAL A 154 -9.13 26.95 -17.44
N THR A 155 -8.88 27.05 -16.14
CA THR A 155 -7.82 27.86 -15.54
C THR A 155 -7.04 27.08 -14.51
N MET A 156 -5.76 27.39 -14.34
CA MET A 156 -4.91 26.82 -13.30
C MET A 156 -4.88 27.73 -12.08
N HIS A 157 -4.90 27.15 -10.88
CA HIS A 157 -4.74 27.87 -9.62
C HIS A 157 -3.87 27.09 -8.64
N GLN A 158 -3.20 27.79 -7.73
CA GLN A 158 -2.49 27.14 -6.63
C GLN A 158 -3.49 26.54 -5.64
N VAL A 159 -3.21 25.32 -5.18
CA VAL A 159 -4.03 24.65 -4.17
C VAL A 159 -3.85 25.37 -2.84
N PRO A 160 -4.95 25.79 -2.17
CA PRO A 160 -4.87 26.49 -0.89
C PRO A 160 -4.04 25.73 0.15
N GLY A 161 -3.15 26.44 0.83
CA GLY A 161 -2.29 25.85 1.88
C GLY A 161 -1.05 25.12 1.37
N THR A 162 -0.76 25.14 0.06
CA THR A 162 0.45 24.53 -0.52
C THR A 162 1.16 25.51 -1.45
N LYS A 163 2.50 25.54 -1.43
CA LYS A 163 3.29 26.46 -2.26
C LYS A 163 3.46 25.99 -3.71
N ASP A 164 3.54 24.68 -3.93
CA ASP A 164 3.98 24.12 -5.23
C ASP A 164 2.94 23.23 -5.91
N LYS A 165 1.73 23.11 -5.34
CA LYS A 165 0.68 22.28 -5.95
C LYS A 165 -0.29 23.13 -6.74
N MET A 166 -0.57 22.67 -7.95
CA MET A 166 -1.50 23.31 -8.85
C MET A 166 -2.76 22.45 -9.01
N ALA A 167 -3.90 23.12 -9.21
CA ALA A 167 -5.16 22.49 -9.54
C ALA A 167 -5.77 23.15 -10.79
N LEU A 168 -6.40 22.32 -11.61
CA LEU A 168 -7.25 22.77 -12.69
C LEU A 168 -8.59 23.19 -12.13
N GLN A 169 -9.15 24.26 -12.68
CA GLN A 169 -10.51 24.66 -12.44
C GLN A 169 -11.24 24.79 -13.77
N VAL A 170 -12.35 24.08 -13.90
CA VAL A 170 -13.21 24.06 -15.07
C VAL A 170 -14.56 24.68 -14.73
N GLN A 171 -15.08 25.56 -15.59
CA GLN A 171 -16.42 26.14 -15.40
C GLN A 171 -17.51 25.08 -15.61
N GLY A 172 -18.50 25.06 -14.70
CA GLY A 172 -19.58 24.07 -14.67
C GLY A 172 -19.21 22.79 -13.92
N ASN A 173 -20.18 21.86 -13.82
CA ASN A 173 -19.91 20.50 -13.35
C ASN A 173 -19.51 19.63 -14.56
N GLN A 174 -18.22 19.33 -14.68
CA GLN A 174 -17.60 18.67 -15.84
C GLN A 174 -16.99 17.30 -15.50
N VAL A 175 -17.39 16.70 -14.38
CA VAL A 175 -16.82 15.42 -13.90
C VAL A 175 -16.89 14.33 -14.97
N ASN A 176 -17.96 14.24 -15.77
CA ASN A 176 -18.07 13.25 -16.85
C ASN A 176 -16.98 13.43 -17.93
N HIS A 177 -16.72 14.67 -18.36
CA HIS A 177 -15.69 14.95 -19.37
C HIS A 177 -14.28 14.68 -18.82
N ILE A 178 -14.04 15.06 -17.56
CA ILE A 178 -12.75 14.82 -16.89
C ILE A 178 -12.52 13.33 -16.67
N ALA A 179 -13.53 12.60 -16.19
CA ALA A 179 -13.48 11.16 -16.01
C ALA A 179 -13.14 10.46 -17.33
N LYS A 180 -13.83 10.84 -18.41
CA LYS A 180 -13.61 10.30 -19.74
C LYS A 180 -12.17 10.55 -20.23
N LEU A 181 -11.68 11.78 -20.11
CA LEU A 181 -10.31 12.15 -20.48
C LEU A 181 -9.28 11.30 -19.71
N LEU A 182 -9.39 11.25 -18.38
CA LEU A 182 -8.41 10.54 -17.54
C LEU A 182 -8.44 9.02 -17.76
N THR A 183 -9.61 8.42 -17.97
CA THR A 183 -9.75 6.96 -18.08
C THR A 183 -9.56 6.44 -19.50
N GLU A 184 -10.00 7.17 -20.53
CA GLU A 184 -9.94 6.70 -21.92
C GLU A 184 -8.65 7.14 -22.63
N GLU A 185 -8.23 8.39 -22.46
CA GLU A 185 -7.07 8.94 -23.15
C GLU A 185 -5.79 8.71 -22.35
N TYR A 186 -5.81 9.05 -21.06
CA TYR A 186 -4.65 8.83 -20.18
C TYR A 186 -4.60 7.42 -19.56
N ARG A 187 -5.64 6.59 -19.79
CA ARG A 187 -5.70 5.19 -19.33
C ARG A 187 -5.48 5.02 -17.82
N ILE A 188 -5.87 6.03 -17.02
CA ILE A 188 -5.74 5.99 -15.57
C ILE A 188 -6.87 5.14 -14.98
N PRO A 189 -6.56 4.09 -14.21
CA PRO A 189 -7.58 3.27 -13.55
C PRO A 189 -8.48 4.11 -12.62
N ALA A 190 -9.78 3.87 -12.64
CA ALA A 190 -10.76 4.62 -11.84
C ALA A 190 -10.49 4.57 -10.32
N LYS A 191 -9.85 3.51 -9.81
CA LYS A 191 -9.42 3.41 -8.39
C LYS A 191 -8.45 4.52 -7.96
N TYR A 192 -7.80 5.18 -8.91
CA TYR A 192 -6.89 6.30 -8.70
C TYR A 192 -7.54 7.66 -8.98
N ILE A 193 -8.86 7.71 -9.11
CA ILE A 193 -9.62 8.94 -9.35
C ILE A 193 -10.75 9.03 -8.32
N ALA A 194 -10.65 10.01 -7.43
CA ALA A 194 -11.69 10.30 -6.43
C ALA A 194 -12.68 11.35 -6.94
N GLY A 195 -13.94 11.28 -6.50
CA GLY A 195 -14.98 12.25 -6.83
C GLY A 195 -15.75 11.98 -8.12
N LEU A 196 -15.59 10.79 -8.73
CA LEU A 196 -16.36 10.37 -9.91
C LEU A 196 -17.87 10.30 -9.64
N ASP A 197 -18.26 10.06 -8.39
CA ASP A 197 -19.63 10.04 -7.88
C ASP A 197 -20.32 11.42 -7.94
N LYS A 198 -19.56 12.52 -8.04
CA LYS A 198 -20.08 13.89 -8.14
C LYS A 198 -20.56 14.26 -9.55
N ALA A 199 -20.52 13.30 -10.47
CA ALA A 199 -20.94 13.49 -11.85
C ALA A 199 -22.41 13.89 -11.98
N PRO A 200 -22.73 14.81 -12.92
CA PRO A 200 -24.11 15.09 -13.24
C PRO A 200 -24.74 13.83 -13.85
N LYS A 201 -25.95 13.49 -13.40
CA LYS A 201 -26.71 12.36 -13.93
C LYS A 201 -26.89 12.57 -15.44
N THR A 202 -26.32 11.67 -16.24
CA THR A 202 -26.65 11.61 -17.67
C THR A 202 -28.11 11.24 -17.79
N GLY A 203 -28.95 12.19 -18.23
CA GLY A 203 -30.36 11.91 -18.49
C GLY A 203 -30.45 10.73 -19.45
N LYS A 204 -31.21 9.68 -19.09
CA LYS A 204 -31.60 8.64 -20.05
C LYS A 204 -32.22 9.36 -21.25
N LYS A 205 -31.56 9.35 -22.41
CA LYS A 205 -32.22 9.73 -23.66
C LYS A 205 -33.45 8.84 -23.78
N LYS A 206 -34.64 9.41 -23.60
CA LYS A 206 -35.89 8.75 -23.98
C LYS A 206 -35.75 8.43 -25.47
N ARG A 207 -35.71 7.14 -25.76
CA ARG A 207 -35.81 6.61 -27.11
C ARG A 207 -37.28 6.54 -27.47
#